data_AF-J3P215-F1
#
_entry.id   AF-J3P215-F1
#
_cell.length_a   1.000
_cell.length_b   1.000
_cell.length_c   1.000
_cell.angle_alpha   90.00
_cell.angle_beta   90.00
_cell.angle_gamma   90.00
#
_symmetry.space_group_name_H-M   'P 1'
#
loop_
_entity.id
_entity.type
_entity.pdbx_description
1 polymer ?
#
loop_
_entity_poly.entity_id
_entity_poly.type
_entity_poly.pdbx_seq_one_letter_code
_entity_poly.pdbx_strand_id
1 'polypeptide(L)'
;MVCELCGDLNGGRELLDRRQSAGSPPPLRRNHKPKLNWHVSVEAAERCYIFAVFLSGCRGVLQQHCMDETRISSVGLHFGYQQYMGDEAGREKLVRLRLADGSSFDIELFTLQGRGRLPFGT
;
A
#
# COMPACT_ATOMS: atom_id res chain seq x y z
N MET A 1 0.82 -12.47 -17.13
CA MET A 1 0.02 -11.24 -17.31
C MET A 1 0.66 -10.15 -16.47
N VAL A 2 1.28 -9.14 -17.09
CA VAL A 2 1.93 -8.02 -16.38
C VAL A 2 0.89 -6.90 -16.33
N CYS A 3 0.26 -6.69 -15.18
CA CYS A 3 -0.57 -5.50 -15.01
C CYS A 3 0.37 -4.28 -14.90
N GLU A 4 0.18 -3.30 -15.78
CA GLU A 4 1.00 -2.09 -15.86
C GLU A 4 1.03 -1.34 -14.52
N LEU A 5 -0.14 -1.23 -13.87
CA LEU A 5 -0.24 -0.65 -12.53
C LEU A 5 0.53 -1.47 -11.49
N CYS A 6 0.45 -2.80 -11.55
CA CYS A 6 1.20 -3.71 -10.66
C CYS A 6 2.73 -3.57 -10.92
N GLY A 7 3.15 -3.33 -12.17
CA GLY A 7 4.55 -3.03 -12.54
C GLY A 7 5.05 -1.72 -11.95
N ASP A 8 4.20 -0.69 -11.93
CA ASP A 8 4.51 0.58 -11.28
C ASP A 8 4.67 0.45 -9.76
N LEU A 9 4.07 -0.56 -9.12
CA LEU A 9 4.24 -0.80 -7.68
C LEU A 9 5.59 -1.43 -7.33
N ASN A 10 6.29 -2.04 -8.30
CA ASN A 10 7.57 -2.69 -8.04
C ASN A 10 8.63 -1.65 -7.63
N GLY A 11 9.24 -1.88 -6.46
CA GLY A 11 10.35 -1.07 -5.99
C GLY A 11 11.61 -1.35 -6.82
N GLY A 12 11.82 -0.64 -7.92
CA GLY A 12 12.90 -0.91 -8.88
C GLY A 12 14.35 -0.59 -8.45
N ARG A 13 14.71 -0.70 -7.17
CA ARG A 13 16.12 -0.55 -6.73
C ARG A 13 16.49 -1.62 -5.73
N GLU A 14 17.71 -2.15 -5.86
CA GLU A 14 18.31 -3.13 -4.96
C GLU A 14 18.33 -2.61 -3.52
N LEU A 15 18.09 -3.54 -2.58
CA LEU A 15 18.22 -3.29 -1.15
C LEU A 15 19.71 -3.34 -0.79
N LEU A 16 20.16 -2.44 0.08
CA LEU A 16 21.53 -2.39 0.56
C LEU A 16 21.72 -3.37 1.71
N ASP A 17 22.88 -4.05 1.72
CA ASP A 17 23.31 -4.78 2.90
C ASP A 17 23.73 -3.78 3.97
N ARG A 18 23.21 -3.97 5.20
CA ARG A 18 23.55 -3.15 6.37
C ARG A 18 25.04 -3.12 6.65
N ARG A 19 25.78 -4.17 6.26
CA ARG A 19 27.25 -4.26 6.37
C ARG A 19 27.99 -3.33 5.40
N GLN A 20 27.33 -2.85 4.36
CA GLN A 20 27.92 -1.97 3.34
C GLN A 20 27.76 -0.47 3.66
N SER A 21 26.94 -0.09 4.65
CA SER A 21 26.74 1.30 5.05
C SER A 21 27.70 1.70 6.18
N ALA A 22 28.90 2.15 5.81
CA ALA A 22 29.85 2.73 6.75
C ALA A 22 29.38 4.13 7.20
N GLY A 23 28.87 4.25 8.43
CA GLY A 23 28.85 5.52 9.16
C GLY A 23 27.60 6.40 9.05
N SER A 24 26.57 6.06 8.27
CA SER A 24 25.29 6.81 8.25
C SER A 24 24.13 5.92 7.84
N PRO A 25 22.91 6.07 8.42
CA PRO A 25 21.74 5.39 7.89
C PRO A 25 21.46 5.86 6.45
N PRO A 26 20.99 4.98 5.53
CA PRO A 26 20.69 5.34 4.18
C PRO A 26 19.51 6.31 4.20
N PRO A 27 19.41 7.21 3.21
CA PRO A 27 18.27 8.10 3.10
C PRO A 27 16.97 7.29 3.09
N LEU A 28 15.94 7.81 3.78
CA LEU A 28 14.60 7.22 3.75
C LEU A 28 14.12 7.11 2.30
N ARG A 29 13.79 5.91 1.85
CA ARG A 29 13.10 5.72 0.58
C ARG A 29 11.61 5.94 0.81
N ARG A 30 11.08 7.00 0.20
CA ARG A 30 9.65 7.23 0.07
C ARG A 30 9.24 6.70 -1.29
N ASN A 31 8.64 5.51 -1.34
CA ASN A 31 7.93 5.09 -2.54
C ASN A 31 6.54 5.70 -2.46
N HIS A 32 6.41 6.89 -3.05
CA HIS A 32 5.13 7.54 -3.23
C HIS A 32 4.69 7.29 -4.66
N LYS A 33 3.57 6.58 -4.82
CA LYS A 33 2.97 6.39 -6.13
C LYS A 33 1.84 7.40 -6.32
N PRO A 34 1.79 8.07 -7.48
CA PRO A 34 0.86 9.16 -7.72
C PRO A 34 -0.59 8.69 -7.60
N LYS A 35 -1.46 9.63 -7.27
CA LYS A 35 -2.91 9.46 -7.12
C LYS A 35 -3.47 8.66 -8.31
N LEU A 36 -3.79 7.39 -8.07
CA LEU A 36 -4.53 6.57 -9.02
C LEU A 36 -6.00 6.94 -8.91
N ASN A 37 -6.67 7.14 -10.04
CA ASN A 37 -8.11 7.32 -10.03
C ASN A 37 -8.76 6.08 -9.41
N TRP A 38 -9.71 6.28 -8.50
CA TRP A 38 -10.35 5.17 -7.79
C TRP A 38 -11.07 4.22 -8.76
N HIS A 39 -11.78 4.75 -9.75
CA HIS A 39 -12.47 3.96 -10.77
C HIS A 39 -11.51 3.08 -11.57
N VAL A 40 -10.36 3.62 -11.97
CA VAL A 40 -9.30 2.84 -12.64
C VAL A 40 -8.77 1.72 -11.74
N SER A 41 -8.73 1.94 -10.43
CA SER A 41 -8.34 0.91 -9.46
C SER A 41 -9.38 -0.20 -9.33
N VAL A 42 -10.67 0.14 -9.43
CA VAL A 42 -11.79 -0.82 -9.49
C VAL A 42 -11.71 -1.66 -10.77
N GLU A 43 -11.56 -1.03 -11.94
CA GLU A 43 -11.37 -1.75 -13.21
C GLU A 43 -10.13 -2.64 -13.19
N ALA A 44 -9.04 -2.17 -12.58
CA ALA A 44 -7.81 -2.95 -12.45
C ALA A 44 -8.01 -4.21 -11.58
N ALA A 45 -8.86 -4.15 -10.55
CA ALA A 45 -9.14 -5.28 -9.68
C ALA A 45 -9.85 -6.43 -10.41
N GLU A 46 -10.58 -6.15 -11.49
CA GLU A 46 -11.20 -7.20 -12.33
C GLU A 46 -10.17 -8.04 -13.09
N ARG A 47 -8.94 -7.53 -13.26
CA ARG A 47 -7.89 -8.14 -14.11
C ARG A 47 -6.51 -8.34 -13.47
N CYS A 48 -6.17 -7.69 -12.34
CA CYS A 48 -4.95 -7.94 -11.56
C CYS A 48 -5.35 -8.45 -10.17
N TYR A 49 -4.98 -9.70 -9.85
CA TYR A 49 -5.20 -10.30 -8.52
C TYR A 49 -4.64 -9.43 -7.38
N ILE A 50 -3.50 -8.77 -7.58
CA ILE A 50 -2.91 -7.86 -6.59
C ILE A 50 -3.84 -6.68 -6.31
N PHE A 51 -4.43 -6.07 -7.35
CA PHE A 51 -5.42 -5.01 -7.17
C PHE A 51 -6.72 -5.53 -6.55
N ALA A 52 -7.13 -6.76 -6.87
CA ALA A 52 -8.30 -7.38 -6.25
C ALA A 52 -8.13 -7.50 -4.73
N VAL A 53 -6.99 -8.02 -4.27
CA VAL A 53 -6.65 -8.12 -2.85
C VAL A 53 -6.56 -6.74 -2.20
N PHE A 54 -5.85 -5.81 -2.84
CA PHE A 54 -5.68 -4.44 -2.36
C PHE A 54 -7.03 -3.73 -2.18
N LEU A 55 -7.90 -3.80 -3.18
CA LEU A 55 -9.21 -3.17 -3.19
C LEU A 55 -10.14 -3.82 -2.16
N SER A 56 -10.09 -5.14 -2.02
CA SER A 56 -10.84 -5.86 -0.98
C SER A 56 -10.44 -5.37 0.42
N GLY A 57 -9.15 -5.17 0.68
CA GLY A 57 -8.68 -4.61 1.95
C GLY A 57 -9.21 -3.20 2.21
N CYS A 58 -9.12 -2.32 1.20
CA CYS A 58 -9.66 -0.96 1.31
C CYS A 58 -11.17 -0.96 1.58
N ARG A 59 -11.94 -1.77 0.83
CA ARG A 59 -13.40 -1.89 1.01
C ARG A 59 -13.80 -2.39 2.39
N GLY A 60 -13.07 -3.36 2.93
CA GLY A 60 -13.28 -3.82 4.30
C GLY A 60 -13.15 -2.68 5.32
N VAL A 61 -12.13 -1.84 5.18
CA VAL A 61 -11.94 -0.66 6.04
C VAL A 61 -13.06 0.36 5.82
N LEU A 62 -13.40 0.68 4.57
CA LEU A 62 -14.48 1.62 4.26
C LEU A 62 -15.82 1.18 4.88
N GLN A 63 -16.13 -0.12 4.79
CA GLN A 63 -17.33 -0.70 5.39
C GLN A 63 -17.33 -0.54 6.92
N GLN A 64 -16.19 -0.81 7.58
CA GLN A 64 -16.06 -0.63 9.04
C GLN A 64 -16.26 0.82 9.49
N HIS A 65 -15.92 1.78 8.64
CA HIS A 65 -16.07 3.20 8.91
C HIS A 65 -17.33 3.83 8.29
N CYS A 66 -18.27 3.02 7.78
CA CYS A 66 -19.49 3.47 7.12
C CYS A 66 -19.24 4.51 6.01
N MET A 67 -18.15 4.34 5.26
CA MET A 67 -17.74 5.26 4.21
C MET A 67 -18.21 4.77 2.84
N ASP A 68 -18.91 5.65 2.13
CA ASP A 68 -19.35 5.39 0.76
C ASP A 68 -18.17 5.48 -0.22
N GLU A 69 -17.93 4.40 -0.95
CA GLU A 69 -16.89 4.29 -1.97
C GLU A 69 -17.07 5.32 -3.10
N THR A 70 -18.30 5.74 -3.40
CA THR A 70 -18.57 6.76 -4.44
C THR A 70 -17.97 8.12 -4.11
N ARG A 71 -17.65 8.38 -2.83
CA ARG A 71 -17.01 9.61 -2.39
C ARG A 71 -15.51 9.61 -2.65
N ILE A 72 -14.91 8.50 -3.07
CA ILE A 72 -13.46 8.38 -3.26
C ILE A 72 -13.09 8.82 -4.68
N SER A 73 -12.25 9.85 -4.76
CA SER A 73 -11.73 10.36 -6.03
C SER A 73 -10.48 9.60 -6.50
N SER A 74 -9.58 9.29 -5.56
CA SER A 74 -8.28 8.72 -5.89
C SER A 74 -7.64 8.03 -4.69
N VAL A 75 -6.68 7.15 -4.98
CA VAL A 75 -5.88 6.43 -4.01
C VAL A 75 -4.39 6.69 -4.24
N GLY A 76 -3.68 7.02 -3.17
CA GLY A 76 -2.23 7.16 -3.15
C GLY A 76 -1.60 6.08 -2.27
N LEU A 77 -0.48 5.53 -2.72
CA LEU A 77 0.30 4.57 -1.94
C LEU A 77 1.56 5.24 -1.42
N HIS A 78 1.74 5.18 -0.11
CA HIS A 78 2.83 5.83 0.61
C HIS A 78 3.58 4.78 1.42
N PHE A 79 4.69 4.28 0.87
CA PHE A 79 5.55 3.34 1.58
C PHE A 79 6.85 4.04 1.98
N GLY A 80 7.07 4.18 3.28
CA GLY A 80 8.37 4.56 3.84
C GLY A 80 9.18 3.31 4.20
N TYR A 81 10.37 3.14 3.62
CA TYR A 81 11.29 2.08 4.03
C TYR A 81 12.74 2.57 4.04
N GLN A 82 13.57 1.99 4.92
CA GLN A 82 15.03 2.14 4.82
C GLN A 82 15.56 1.12 3.84
N GLN A 83 16.68 1.45 3.19
CA GLN A 83 17.31 0.56 2.21
C GLN A 83 18.03 -0.65 2.84
N TYR A 84 17.71 -1.08 4.06
CA TYR A 84 18.40 -2.21 4.68
C TYR A 84 17.65 -3.52 4.47
N MET A 85 18.38 -4.56 4.06
CA MET A 85 17.93 -5.94 4.17
C MET A 85 17.56 -6.24 5.64
N GLY A 86 16.30 -6.59 5.89
CA GLY A 86 15.80 -7.05 7.21
C GLY A 86 15.23 -5.98 8.14
N ASP A 87 15.10 -4.71 7.71
CA ASP A 87 14.53 -3.63 8.51
C ASP A 87 13.08 -3.32 8.08
N GLU A 88 12.15 -4.19 8.49
CA GLU A 88 10.74 -4.20 8.02
C GLU A 88 9.75 -3.56 9.02
N ALA A 89 10.17 -3.29 10.26
CA ALA A 89 9.22 -3.30 11.38
C ALA A 89 8.72 -1.94 11.91
N GLY A 90 9.18 -0.80 11.38
CA GLY A 90 8.97 0.48 12.09
C GLY A 90 8.57 1.69 11.27
N ARG A 91 8.10 1.57 10.03
CA ARG A 91 7.82 2.74 9.18
C ARG A 91 6.47 2.72 8.51
N GLU A 92 5.90 3.92 8.39
CA GLU A 92 4.57 4.21 7.83
C GLU A 92 4.40 3.60 6.44
N LYS A 93 3.54 2.58 6.37
CA LYS A 93 3.00 2.00 5.14
C LYS A 93 1.54 2.44 5.09
N LEU A 94 1.22 3.45 4.29
CA LEU A 94 -0.11 4.08 4.27
C LEU A 94 -0.74 3.99 2.88
N VAL A 95 -2.05 3.76 2.86
CA VAL A 95 -2.91 3.98 1.69
C VAL A 95 -3.72 5.24 1.98
N ARG A 96 -3.56 6.28 1.16
CA ARG A 96 -4.28 7.54 1.30
C ARG A 96 -5.41 7.60 0.29
N LEU A 97 -6.65 7.57 0.78
CA LEU A 97 -7.84 7.82 -0.02
C LEU A 97 -8.14 9.31 -0.01
N ARG A 98 -8.30 9.91 -1.18
CA ARG A 98 -8.77 11.29 -1.31
C ARG A 98 -10.24 11.31 -1.63
N LEU A 99 -11.02 12.04 -0.84
CA LEU A 99 -12.45 12.17 -1.04
C LEU A 99 -12.77 13.32 -2.01
N ALA A 100 -13.95 13.27 -2.61
CA ALA A 100 -14.44 14.27 -3.56
C ALA A 100 -14.62 15.66 -2.92
N ASP A 101 -14.83 15.71 -1.61
CA ASP A 101 -14.90 16.97 -0.82
C ASP A 101 -13.50 17.57 -0.52
N GLY A 102 -12.43 16.95 -1.00
CA GLY A 102 -11.05 17.40 -0.82
C GLY A 102 -10.38 16.88 0.46
N SER A 103 -11.13 16.24 1.37
CA SER A 103 -10.58 15.60 2.55
C SER A 103 -9.81 14.31 2.21
N SER A 104 -9.14 13.74 3.19
CA SER A 104 -8.35 12.51 3.03
C SER A 104 -8.61 11.54 4.17
N PHE A 105 -8.54 10.26 3.85
CA PHE A 105 -8.66 9.16 4.80
C PHE A 105 -7.46 8.23 4.61
N ASP A 106 -6.70 8.02 5.69
CA ASP A 106 -5.48 7.22 5.66
C ASP A 106 -5.74 5.84 6.27
N ILE A 107 -5.37 4.80 5.53
CA ILE A 107 -5.39 3.40 5.98
C ILE A 107 -3.95 2.98 6.26
N GLU A 108 -3.69 2.57 7.49
CA GLU A 108 -2.39 2.02 7.86
C GLU A 108 -2.29 0.54 7.52
N LEU A 109 -1.19 0.15 6.87
CA LEU A 109 -0.88 -1.22 6.49
C LEU A 109 0.11 -1.80 7.48
N PHE A 110 -0.31 -2.86 8.18
CA PHE A 110 0.53 -3.61 9.08
C PHE A 110 0.50 -5.10 8.72
N THR A 111 1.64 -5.76 8.88
CA THR A 111 1.73 -7.22 8.78
C THR A 111 1.58 -7.81 10.17
N LEU A 112 0.61 -8.69 10.37
CA LEU A 112 0.54 -9.47 11.61
C LEU A 112 1.68 -10.50 11.60
N GLN A 113 2.58 -10.43 12.59
CA GLN A 113 3.54 -11.52 12.81
C GLN A 113 2.75 -12.77 13.20
N GLY A 114 2.66 -13.72 12.29
CA GLY A 114 1.85 -14.92 12.48
C GLY A 114 2.33 -15.76 13.66
N ARG A 115 1.55 -15.79 14.74
CA ARG A 115 1.44 -16.96 15.61
C ARG A 115 -0.03 -17.40 15.62
N GLY A 116 -0.37 -18.29 14.69
CA GLY A 116 -1.61 -19.08 14.74
C GLY A 116 -2.83 -18.47 14.05
N ARG A 117 -3.40 -19.29 13.15
CA ARG A 117 -4.77 -19.28 12.60
C ARG A 117 -5.47 -17.91 12.48
N LEU A 118 -5.53 -17.40 11.25
CA LEU A 118 -6.52 -16.38 10.87
C LEU A 118 -7.92 -17.00 10.85
N PRO A 119 -8.93 -16.41 11.53
CA PRO A 119 -10.32 -16.81 11.39
C PRO A 119 -10.89 -16.03 10.21
N PHE A 120 -10.61 -16.45 8.98
CA PHE A 120 -11.43 -16.01 7.85
C PHE A 120 -12.50 -17.09 7.64
N GLY A 121 -13.74 -16.71 7.98
CA GLY A 121 -14.92 -17.55 7.95
C GLY A 121 -15.28 -18.05 6.55
N THR A 122 -16.02 -19.16 6.58
CA THR A 122 -16.68 -19.88 5.49
C THR A 122 -17.55 -19.02 4.58
#